data_AF-A0A7X3I1F7-F1
#
_entry.id   AF-A0A7X3I1F7-F1
#
_cell.length_a   1.000
_cell.length_b   1.000
_cell.length_c   1.000
_cell.angle_alpha   90.00
_cell.angle_beta   90.00
_cell.angle_gamma   90.00
#
_symmetry.space_group_name_H-M   'P 1'
#
loop_
_entity.id
_entity.type
_entity.pdbx_description
1 polymer ?
#
loop_
_entity_poly.entity_id
_entity_poly.type
_entity_poly.pdbx_seq_one_letter_code
_entity_poly.pdbx_strand_id
1 'polypeptide(L)'
;MMTLIEEMNGQSDRGVAIVGAAWIEESMSAAIESFLHSEPKAWKRLFEGNGPLANFSAKIDLSRLLGLVSDAIKSDLHIIRDIRNEFAHRIAHKTDHTQLSFSTPHIKDKCLAIKCVAHEELTEPRSAFIRSCAILYSDFEMVQFFGVKVSDGGQVFANIERYK
;
A
#
# COMPACT_ATOMS: atom_id res chain seq x y z
N MET A 1 12.00 8.85 1.60
CA MET A 1 12.69 7.56 1.74
C MET A 1 13.52 7.44 3.03
N MET A 2 14.54 8.28 3.26
CA MET A 2 15.45 8.15 4.43
C MET A 2 14.72 8.26 5.78
N THR A 3 13.85 9.25 5.95
CA THR A 3 13.07 9.48 7.19
C THR A 3 12.19 8.29 7.58
N LEU A 4 11.62 7.60 6.61
CA LEU A 4 10.75 6.44 6.82
C LEU A 4 11.56 5.22 7.32
N ILE A 5 12.73 4.99 6.74
CA ILE A 5 13.63 3.92 7.15
C ILE A 5 14.17 4.18 8.57
N GLU A 6 14.53 5.42 8.86
CA GLU A 6 15.01 5.83 10.20
C GLU A 6 13.94 5.60 11.28
N GLU A 7 12.69 6.01 11.04
CA GLU A 7 11.58 5.79 11.96
C GLU A 7 11.34 4.28 12.21
N MET A 8 11.48 3.44 11.17
CA MET A 8 11.28 1.99 11.28
C MET A 8 12.43 1.26 11.98
N ASN A 9 13.66 1.77 11.92
CA ASN A 9 14.82 1.11 12.53
C ASN A 9 14.72 1.01 14.06
N GLY A 10 14.06 1.97 14.73
CA GLY A 10 13.85 1.95 16.18
C GLY A 10 12.69 1.07 16.66
N GLN A 11 11.89 0.52 15.75
CA GLN A 11 10.61 -0.14 16.10
C GLN A 11 10.77 -1.65 16.33
N SER A 12 9.81 -2.25 17.03
CA SER A 12 9.68 -3.73 17.07
C SER A 12 9.29 -4.27 15.68
N ASP A 13 9.50 -5.57 15.42
CA ASP A 13 9.05 -6.21 14.16
C ASP A 13 7.56 -5.95 13.89
N ARG A 14 6.74 -6.04 14.95
CA ARG A 14 5.31 -5.72 14.90
C ARG A 14 5.06 -4.25 14.55
N GLY A 15 5.81 -3.33 15.16
CA GLY A 15 5.73 -1.90 14.87
C GLY A 15 6.07 -1.60 13.41
N VAL A 16 7.18 -2.14 12.92
CA VAL A 16 7.60 -2.05 11.51
C VAL A 16 6.52 -2.54 10.56
N ALA A 17 5.96 -3.73 10.81
CA ALA A 17 4.94 -4.31 9.94
C ALA A 17 3.65 -3.48 9.89
N ILE A 18 3.18 -2.99 11.04
CA ILE A 18 1.93 -2.22 11.13
C ILE A 18 2.12 -0.82 10.54
N VAL A 19 3.16 -0.09 10.96
CA VAL A 19 3.41 1.28 10.54
C VAL A 19 3.79 1.34 9.06
N GLY A 20 4.66 0.45 8.59
CA GLY A 20 5.07 0.42 7.19
C GLY A 20 3.91 0.18 6.23
N ALA A 21 3.05 -0.79 6.55
CA ALA A 21 1.87 -1.05 5.74
C ALA A 21 0.83 0.09 5.81
N ALA A 22 0.67 0.74 6.96
CA ALA A 22 -0.22 1.88 7.10
C ALA A 22 0.22 3.07 6.22
N TRP A 23 1.53 3.36 6.18
CA TRP A 23 2.07 4.42 5.32
C TRP A 23 1.90 4.14 3.84
N ILE A 24 2.04 2.89 3.41
CA ILE A 24 1.72 2.52 2.02
C ILE A 24 0.23 2.68 1.74
N GLU A 25 -0.64 2.22 2.65
CA GLU A 25 -2.09 2.34 2.47
C GLU A 25 -2.56 3.80 2.39
N GLU A 26 -1.97 4.68 3.19
CA GLU A 26 -2.22 6.12 3.18
C GLU A 26 -1.74 6.79 1.89
N SER A 27 -0.47 6.60 1.50
CA SER A 27 0.09 7.16 0.26
C SER A 27 -0.62 6.64 -0.99
N MET A 28 -1.02 5.36 -1.01
CA MET A 28 -1.85 4.79 -2.08
C MET A 28 -3.24 5.42 -2.10
N SER A 29 -3.86 5.68 -0.95
CA SER A 29 -5.16 6.35 -0.89
C SER A 29 -5.07 7.76 -1.47
N ALA A 30 -4.03 8.51 -1.10
CA ALA A 30 -3.78 9.84 -1.64
C ALA A 30 -3.46 9.82 -3.15
N ALA A 31 -2.73 8.81 -3.64
CA ALA A 31 -2.49 8.64 -5.08
C ALA A 31 -3.77 8.30 -5.86
N ILE A 32 -4.69 7.50 -5.29
CA ILE A 32 -6.01 7.28 -5.88
C ILE A 32 -6.80 8.58 -5.88
N GLU A 33 -6.79 9.35 -4.80
CA GLU A 33 -7.50 10.62 -4.71
C GLU A 33 -7.01 11.63 -5.74
N SER A 34 -5.69 11.74 -5.93
CA SER A 34 -5.09 12.65 -6.91
C SER A 34 -5.43 12.26 -8.36
N PHE A 35 -5.59 10.96 -8.62
CA PHE A 35 -5.96 10.43 -9.92
C PHE A 35 -7.43 10.68 -10.28
N LEU A 36 -8.31 10.76 -9.28
CA LEU A 36 -9.75 10.91 -9.47
C LEU A 36 -10.20 12.38 -9.49
N HIS A 37 -11.43 12.61 -9.95
CA HIS A 37 -12.06 13.92 -9.82
C HIS A 37 -12.39 14.20 -8.35
N SER A 38 -12.18 15.43 -7.89
CA SER A 38 -12.37 15.80 -6.49
C SER A 38 -13.86 15.88 -6.15
N GLU A 39 -14.34 14.90 -5.37
CA GLU A 39 -15.73 14.81 -4.91
C GLU A 39 -15.78 14.41 -3.42
N PRO A 40 -15.58 15.36 -2.48
CA PRO A 40 -15.37 15.04 -1.06
C PRO A 40 -16.49 14.22 -0.41
N LYS A 41 -17.74 14.45 -0.83
CA LYS A 41 -18.90 13.68 -0.32
C LYS A 41 -18.88 12.23 -0.80
N ALA A 42 -18.53 12.00 -2.07
CA ALA A 42 -18.42 10.66 -2.61
C ALA A 42 -17.21 9.93 -2.02
N TRP A 43 -16.07 10.64 -1.89
CA TRP A 43 -14.86 10.13 -1.25
C TRP A 43 -15.16 9.58 0.15
N LYS A 44 -15.73 10.41 1.03
CA LYS A 44 -16.10 10.01 2.39
C LYS A 44 -17.02 8.79 2.43
N ARG A 45 -18.01 8.71 1.53
CA ARG A 45 -18.95 7.58 1.50
C ARG A 45 -18.29 6.29 1.01
N LEU A 46 -17.34 6.38 0.09
CA LEU A 46 -16.76 5.22 -0.59
C LEU A 46 -15.48 4.70 0.09
N PHE A 47 -14.61 5.60 0.55
CA PHE A 47 -13.25 5.30 1.02
C PHE A 47 -13.07 5.38 2.54
N GLU A 48 -14.08 5.83 3.30
CA GLU A 48 -14.01 5.91 4.76
C GLU A 48 -15.02 5.00 5.46
N GLY A 49 -14.78 4.71 6.74
CA GLY A 49 -15.68 3.93 7.59
C GLY A 49 -15.96 2.54 7.01
N ASN A 50 -17.25 2.23 6.78
CA ASN A 50 -17.70 0.98 6.19
C ASN A 50 -17.93 1.10 4.66
N GLY A 51 -17.32 2.10 4.02
CA GLY A 51 -17.38 2.28 2.58
C GLY A 51 -16.79 1.08 1.82
N PRO A 52 -17.30 0.77 0.62
CA PRO A 52 -16.85 -0.39 -0.17
C PRO A 52 -15.37 -0.36 -0.56
N LEU A 53 -14.75 0.82 -0.58
CA LEU A 53 -13.35 1.05 -0.93
C LEU A 53 -12.50 1.45 0.28
N ALA A 54 -13.02 1.30 1.50
CA ALA A 54 -12.35 1.76 2.71
C ALA A 54 -11.17 0.89 3.14
N ASN A 55 -11.22 -0.42 2.85
CA ASN A 55 -10.20 -1.36 3.29
C ASN A 55 -9.02 -1.47 2.31
N PHE A 56 -7.85 -1.85 2.85
CA PHE A 56 -6.62 -2.00 2.09
C PHE A 56 -6.78 -2.89 0.85
N SER A 57 -7.45 -4.03 0.96
CA SER A 57 -7.67 -4.94 -0.17
C SER A 57 -8.39 -4.29 -1.34
N ALA A 58 -9.49 -3.59 -1.08
CA ALA A 58 -10.30 -2.94 -2.10
C ALA A 58 -9.51 -1.81 -2.80
N LYS A 59 -8.68 -1.08 -2.05
CA LYS A 59 -7.81 -0.04 -2.62
C LYS A 59 -6.71 -0.61 -3.50
N ILE A 60 -6.14 -1.77 -3.15
CA ILE A 60 -5.17 -2.49 -4.00
C ILE A 60 -5.84 -2.91 -5.32
N ASP A 61 -7.03 -3.50 -5.24
CA ASP A 61 -7.78 -3.91 -6.44
C ASP A 61 -8.15 -2.72 -7.32
N LEU A 62 -8.62 -1.62 -6.72
CA LEU A 62 -8.92 -0.39 -7.44
C LEU A 62 -7.67 0.20 -8.11
N SER A 63 -6.54 0.26 -7.40
CA SER A 63 -5.28 0.77 -7.97
C SER A 63 -4.88 0.00 -9.22
N ARG A 64 -5.09 -1.32 -9.22
CA ARG A 64 -4.82 -2.15 -10.40
C ARG A 64 -5.79 -1.87 -11.54
N LEU A 65 -7.09 -1.72 -11.25
CA LEU A 65 -8.13 -1.40 -12.24
C LEU A 65 -7.91 -0.04 -12.91
N LEU A 66 -7.45 0.95 -12.13
CA LEU A 66 -7.08 2.27 -12.64
C LEU A 66 -5.76 2.27 -13.42
N GLY A 67 -5.01 1.16 -13.42
CA GLY A 67 -3.69 1.07 -14.06
C GLY A 67 -2.58 1.80 -13.29
N LEU A 68 -2.82 2.21 -12.04
CA LEU A 68 -1.82 2.86 -11.19
C LEU A 68 -0.67 1.92 -10.81
N VAL A 69 -0.95 0.61 -10.76
CA VAL A 69 0.03 -0.41 -10.39
C VAL A 69 0.00 -1.59 -11.39
N SER A 70 1.15 -2.24 -11.56
CA SER A 70 1.25 -3.48 -12.34
C SER A 70 0.76 -4.69 -11.53
N ASP A 71 0.60 -5.85 -12.19
CA ASP A 71 0.24 -7.10 -11.49
C ASP A 71 1.32 -7.56 -10.50
N ALA A 72 2.60 -7.23 -10.76
CA ALA A 72 3.69 -7.50 -9.83
C ALA A 72 3.53 -6.65 -8.55
N ILE A 73 3.31 -5.35 -8.69
CA ILE A 73 3.12 -4.45 -7.55
C ILE A 73 1.83 -4.76 -6.79
N LYS A 74 0.75 -5.12 -7.49
CA LYS A 74 -0.48 -5.63 -6.85
C LYS A 74 -0.17 -6.84 -5.94
N SER A 75 0.60 -7.81 -6.46
CA SER A 75 1.00 -8.99 -5.70
C SER A 75 1.81 -8.60 -4.46
N ASP A 76 2.78 -7.68 -4.61
CA ASP A 76 3.61 -7.20 -3.51
C ASP A 76 2.78 -6.51 -2.41
N LEU A 77 1.81 -5.68 -2.79
CA LEU A 77 0.90 -5.01 -1.85
C LEU A 77 0.06 -6.02 -1.06
N HIS A 78 -0.41 -7.09 -1.69
CA HIS A 78 -1.11 -8.16 -0.99
C HIS A 78 -0.20 -8.92 -0.02
N ILE A 79 1.06 -9.18 -0.40
CA ILE A 79 2.06 -9.76 0.51
C ILE A 79 2.24 -8.88 1.74
N ILE A 80 2.42 -7.57 1.55
CA ILE A 80 2.59 -6.60 2.66
C ILE A 80 1.35 -6.55 3.55
N ARG A 81 0.15 -6.48 2.95
CA ARG A 81 -1.14 -6.52 3.67
C ARG A 81 -1.25 -7.77 4.52
N ASP A 82 -0.89 -8.93 3.96
CA ASP A 82 -1.00 -10.21 4.67
C ASP A 82 -0.01 -10.28 5.83
N ILE A 83 1.24 -9.83 5.63
CA ILE A 83 2.23 -9.71 6.72
C ILE A 83 1.68 -8.80 7.83
N ARG A 84 1.19 -7.60 7.49
CA ARG A 84 0.61 -6.67 8.48
C ARG A 84 -0.53 -7.32 9.27
N ASN A 85 -1.43 -8.03 8.59
CA ASN A 85 -2.57 -8.68 9.23
C ASN A 85 -2.12 -9.78 10.20
N GLU A 86 -1.08 -10.54 9.87
CA GLU A 86 -0.50 -11.51 10.78
C GLU A 86 0.07 -10.85 12.04
N PHE A 87 0.87 -9.78 11.89
CA PHE A 87 1.40 -9.02 13.03
C PHE A 87 0.32 -8.28 13.85
N ALA A 88 -0.78 -7.87 13.23
CA ALA A 88 -1.89 -7.22 13.91
C ALA A 88 -2.70 -8.20 14.77
N HIS A 89 -3.04 -9.38 14.23
CA HIS A 89 -3.97 -10.33 14.85
C HIS A 89 -3.29 -11.43 15.68
N ARG A 90 -2.00 -11.73 15.47
CA ARG A 90 -1.27 -12.76 16.21
C ARG A 90 -0.36 -12.11 17.26
N ILE A 91 -0.90 -11.91 18.46
CA ILE A 91 -0.16 -11.36 19.61
C ILE A 91 0.95 -12.34 20.08
N ALA A 92 0.75 -13.65 19.90
CA ALA A 92 1.75 -14.69 20.11
C ALA A 92 1.42 -15.94 19.27
N HIS A 93 2.41 -16.79 18.98
CA HIS A 93 2.14 -18.14 18.47
C HIS A 93 1.22 -18.89 19.44
N LYS A 94 0.06 -19.35 18.97
CA LYS A 94 -0.93 -20.08 19.78
C LYS A 94 -0.37 -21.32 20.47
N THR A 95 0.73 -21.85 19.97
CA THR A 95 1.33 -23.11 20.41
C THR A 95 2.48 -22.92 21.40
N ASP A 96 3.27 -21.85 21.28
CA ASP A 96 4.55 -21.71 21.99
C ASP A 96 4.76 -20.34 22.66
N HIS A 97 3.75 -19.45 22.66
CA HIS A 97 3.82 -18.11 23.25
C HIS A 97 4.96 -17.21 22.74
N THR A 98 5.66 -17.60 21.67
CA THR A 98 6.71 -16.81 21.04
C THR A 98 6.11 -15.64 20.27
N GLN A 99 6.77 -14.48 20.35
CA GLN A 99 6.40 -13.31 19.57
C GLN A 99 6.70 -13.56 18.09
N LEU A 100 5.76 -13.17 17.23
CA LEU A 100 5.94 -13.21 15.79
C LEU A 100 7.07 -12.26 15.39
N SER A 101 7.95 -12.71 14.51
CA SER A 101 9.08 -11.93 13.99
C SER A 101 9.23 -12.08 12.48
N PHE A 102 9.98 -11.19 11.83
CA PHE A 102 10.31 -11.32 10.40
C PHE A 102 11.15 -12.56 10.09
N SER A 103 11.81 -13.15 11.10
CA SER A 103 12.56 -14.40 10.97
C SER A 103 11.68 -15.65 10.98
N THR A 104 10.38 -15.52 11.28
CA THR A 104 9.44 -16.64 11.23
C THR A 104 9.38 -17.20 9.80
N PRO A 105 9.52 -18.53 9.57
CA PRO A 105 9.77 -19.08 8.23
C PRO A 105 8.83 -18.55 7.14
N HIS A 106 7.51 -18.63 7.36
CA HIS A 106 6.53 -18.20 6.35
C HIS A 106 6.45 -16.67 6.17
N ILE A 107 6.90 -15.87 7.14
CA ILE A 107 7.00 -14.41 7.02
C ILE A 107 8.27 -14.05 6.26
N LYS A 108 9.39 -14.70 6.59
CA LYS A 108 10.65 -14.56 5.88
C LYS A 108 10.46 -14.83 4.38
N ASP A 109 9.83 -15.95 4.04
CA ASP A 109 9.56 -16.31 2.64
C ASP A 109 8.73 -15.24 1.93
N LYS A 110 7.70 -14.70 2.60
CA LYS A 110 6.89 -13.59 2.08
C LYS A 110 7.73 -12.33 1.86
N CYS A 111 8.54 -11.92 2.83
CA CYS A 111 9.40 -10.73 2.72
C CYS A 111 10.38 -10.84 1.55
N LEU A 112 11.01 -12.01 1.38
CA LEU A 112 11.99 -12.24 0.32
C LEU A 112 11.34 -12.47 -1.07
N ALA A 113 10.04 -12.70 -1.12
CA ALA A 113 9.28 -12.84 -2.37
C ALA A 113 8.80 -11.49 -2.96
N ILE A 114 8.98 -10.37 -2.26
CA ILE A 114 8.54 -9.05 -2.71
C ILE A 114 9.39 -8.60 -3.92
N LYS A 115 8.72 -8.30 -5.03
CA LYS A 115 9.37 -8.07 -6.33
C LYS A 115 9.92 -6.67 -6.50
N CYS A 116 9.31 -5.65 -5.89
CA CYS A 116 9.76 -4.26 -6.03
C CYS A 116 11.21 -4.05 -5.55
N VAL A 117 11.72 -4.90 -4.66
CA VAL A 117 13.09 -4.88 -4.15
C VAL A 117 13.97 -6.03 -4.65
N ALA A 118 13.48 -6.86 -5.57
CA ALA A 118 14.19 -8.06 -6.00
C ALA A 118 15.58 -7.77 -6.59
N HIS A 119 15.75 -6.60 -7.23
CA HIS A 119 17.01 -6.14 -7.81
C HIS A 119 18.06 -5.74 -6.76
N GLU A 120 17.68 -5.58 -5.49
CA GLU A 120 18.60 -5.25 -4.40
C GLU A 120 19.19 -6.49 -3.72
N GLU A 121 18.75 -7.70 -4.09
CA GLU A 121 19.28 -9.00 -3.60
C GLU A 121 19.34 -9.10 -2.06
N LEU A 122 18.39 -8.48 -1.37
CA LEU A 122 18.33 -8.44 0.09
C LEU A 122 18.12 -9.84 0.67
N THR A 123 18.94 -10.21 1.66
CA THR A 123 18.87 -11.52 2.33
C THR A 123 18.20 -11.46 3.70
N GLU A 124 18.14 -10.27 4.31
CA GLU A 124 17.51 -10.05 5.60
C GLU A 124 16.01 -9.68 5.41
N PRO A 125 15.06 -10.46 5.96
CA PRO A 125 13.63 -10.28 5.69
C PRO A 125 13.08 -8.95 6.22
N ARG A 126 13.57 -8.49 7.37
CA ARG A 126 13.16 -7.21 7.95
C ARG A 126 13.58 -6.04 7.05
N SER A 127 14.83 -6.05 6.59
CA SER A 127 15.35 -5.06 5.66
C SER A 127 14.60 -5.10 4.32
N ALA A 128 14.31 -6.29 3.78
CA ALA A 128 13.49 -6.43 2.56
C ALA A 128 12.10 -5.81 2.72
N PHE A 129 11.43 -6.04 3.85
CA PHE A 129 10.12 -5.45 4.14
C PHE A 129 10.19 -3.92 4.26
N ILE A 130 11.09 -3.39 5.09
CA ILE A 130 11.27 -1.94 5.27
C ILE A 130 11.56 -1.25 3.94
N ARG A 131 12.46 -1.83 3.16
CA ARG A 131 12.85 -1.31 1.84
C ARG A 131 11.69 -1.30 0.87
N SER A 132 10.89 -2.37 0.86
CA SER A 132 9.68 -2.47 0.04
C SER A 132 8.66 -1.39 0.39
N CYS A 133 8.44 -1.16 1.70
CA CYS A 133 7.56 -0.07 2.15
C CYS A 133 8.08 1.30 1.69
N ALA A 134 9.38 1.54 1.80
CA ALA A 134 9.99 2.82 1.44
C ALA A 134 9.92 3.13 -0.06
N ILE A 135 10.14 2.13 -0.91
CA ILE A 135 10.03 2.28 -2.37
C ILE A 135 8.58 2.53 -2.75
N LEU A 136 7.66 1.67 -2.32
CA LEU A 136 6.25 1.79 -2.70
C LEU A 136 5.64 3.11 -2.20
N TYR A 137 5.97 3.54 -0.99
CA TYR A 137 5.57 4.86 -0.48
C TYR A 137 6.06 5.98 -1.42
N SER A 138 7.33 5.94 -1.81
CA SER A 138 7.92 6.97 -2.66
C SER A 138 7.32 6.96 -4.07
N ASP A 139 6.99 5.77 -4.61
CA ASP A 139 6.34 5.61 -5.90
C ASP A 139 4.91 6.20 -5.88
N PHE A 140 4.12 5.93 -4.83
CA PHE A 140 2.79 6.52 -4.69
C PHE A 140 2.83 8.03 -4.48
N GLU A 141 3.78 8.54 -3.71
CA GLU A 141 4.00 9.99 -3.59
C GLU A 141 4.32 10.62 -4.96
N MET A 142 5.18 9.98 -5.76
CA MET A 142 5.48 10.47 -7.11
C MET A 142 4.23 10.55 -7.99
N VAL A 143 3.31 9.59 -7.88
CA VAL A 143 2.01 9.64 -8.57
C VAL A 143 1.16 10.83 -8.10
N GLN A 144 1.22 11.21 -6.83
CA GLN A 144 0.49 12.39 -6.34
C GLN A 144 1.03 13.70 -6.96
N PHE A 145 2.35 13.82 -7.10
CA PHE A 145 2.98 15.05 -7.62
C PHE A 145 2.98 15.15 -9.15
N PHE A 146 3.14 14.02 -9.85
CA PHE A 146 3.36 14.00 -11.29
C PHE A 146 2.28 13.23 -12.08
N GLY A 147 1.29 12.66 -11.38
CA GLY A 147 0.20 11.93 -12.01
C GLY A 147 -0.74 12.83 -12.82
N VAL A 148 -1.35 12.24 -13.85
CA VAL A 148 -2.40 12.87 -14.65
C VAL A 148 -3.76 12.39 -14.16
N LYS A 149 -4.77 13.26 -14.16
CA LYS A 149 -6.11 12.88 -13.71
C LYS A 149 -6.80 11.99 -14.74
N VAL A 150 -7.60 11.03 -14.26
CA VAL A 150 -8.46 10.22 -15.13
C VAL A 150 -9.45 11.08 -15.92
N SER A 151 -9.82 12.25 -15.38
CA SER A 151 -10.71 13.21 -16.04
C SER A 151 -10.17 13.74 -17.36
N ASP A 152 -8.86 13.61 -17.59
CA ASP A 152 -8.18 14.11 -18.78
C ASP A 152 -8.25 13.09 -19.93
N GLY A 153 -8.67 11.84 -19.65
CA GLY A 153 -8.85 10.77 -20.63
C GLY A 153 -10.16 10.82 -21.42
N GLY A 154 -10.99 11.84 -21.20
CA GLY A 154 -12.27 12.05 -21.88
C GLY A 154 -13.46 12.07 -20.93
N GLN A 155 -14.45 12.92 -21.23
CA GLN A 155 -15.63 13.12 -20.38
C GLN A 155 -16.90 13.04 -21.22
N VAL A 156 -17.98 12.55 -20.58
CA VAL A 156 -19.31 12.52 -21.19
C VAL A 156 -20.08 13.74 -20.69
N PHE A 157 -20.31 14.69 -21.59
CA PHE A 157 -21.04 15.93 -21.30
C PHE A 157 -22.49 15.86 -21.77
N ALA A 158 -23.36 16.63 -21.11
CA ALA A 158 -24.70 16.86 -21.64
C ALA A 158 -24.62 17.64 -22.96
N ASN A 159 -25.52 17.40 -23.91
CA ASN A 159 -25.52 18.12 -25.19
C ASN A 159 -25.62 19.65 -25.02
N ILE A 160 -26.27 20.12 -23.95
CA ILE A 160 -26.36 21.55 -23.60
C ILE A 160 -25.03 22.16 -23.14
N GLU A 161 -24.05 21.34 -22.77
CA GLU A 161 -22.72 21.77 -22.31
C GLU A 161 -21.70 21.80 -23.45
N ARG A 162 -22.00 21.19 -24.62
CA ARG A 162 -21.09 21.17 -25.78
C ARG A 162 -20.93 22.51 -26.51
N TYR A 163 -21.78 23.50 -26.21
CA TYR A 163 -21.86 24.77 -26.93
C TYR A 163 -21.57 26.00 -26.04
N LYS A 164 -20.97 25.78 -24.87
CA LYS A 164 -20.41 26.86 -24.03
C LYS A 164 -18.89 26.77 -24.08
#